data_AF-V4J805-F1
#
_entry.id   AF-V4J805-F1
#
_cell.length_a   1.000
_cell.length_b   1.000
_cell.length_c   1.000
_cell.angle_alpha   90.00
_cell.angle_beta   90.00
_cell.angle_gamma   90.00
#
_symmetry.space_group_name_H-M   'P 1'
#
loop_
_entity.id
_entity.type
_entity.pdbx_description
1 polymer ?
#
loop_
_entity_poly.entity_id
_entity_poly.type
_entity_poly.pdbx_seq_one_letter_code
_entity_poly.pdbx_strand_id
1 'polypeptide(L)' 'MKFVDETLGLVLHISTKIKDGWAVLSKPWVVERSFAWLGRFRRLSKDFEILTGTAENMIRIATLEKTLANCG' A
#
# COMPACT_ATOMS: atom_id res chain seq x y z
N MET A 1 2.03 -19.51 11.20
CA MET A 1 3.01 -18.53 10.68
C MET A 1 3.96 -19.13 9.63
N LYS A 2 4.32 -20.42 9.74
CA LYS A 2 5.13 -21.15 8.73
C LYS A 2 4.57 -21.14 7.30
N PHE A 3 3.25 -21.27 7.12
CA PHE A 3 2.63 -21.33 5.80
C PHE A 3 2.92 -20.13 4.87
N VAL A 4 2.85 -18.89 5.35
CA VAL A 4 3.08 -17.70 4.50
C VAL A 4 4.53 -17.63 4.05
N ASP A 5 5.45 -17.89 4.97
CA ASP A 5 6.89 -17.85 4.72
C ASP A 5 7.31 -19.00 3.78
N GLU A 6 6.85 -20.22 4.05
CA GLU A 6 7.22 -21.43 3.29
C GLU A 6 6.54 -21.49 1.90
N THR A 7 5.31 -21.00 1.75
CA THR A 7 4.53 -21.19 0.51
C THR A 7 4.59 -19.97 -0.41
N LEU A 8 4.68 -18.76 0.15
CA LEU A 8 4.67 -17.53 -0.64
C LEU A 8 6.04 -16.84 -0.69
N GLY A 9 7.00 -17.24 0.15
CA GLY A 9 8.33 -16.60 0.23
C GLY A 9 8.26 -15.14 0.71
N LEU A 10 7.18 -14.76 1.42
CA LEU A 10 6.94 -13.40 1.86
C LEU A 10 7.21 -13.25 3.36
N VAL A 11 8.11 -12.34 3.71
CA VAL A 11 8.44 -12.03 5.11
C VAL A 11 7.34 -11.16 5.73
N LEU A 12 6.64 -11.71 6.72
CA LEU A 12 5.61 -10.99 7.46
C LEU A 12 6.21 -10.26 8.67
N HIS A 13 6.33 -8.93 8.59
CA HIS A 13 6.79 -8.09 9.71
C HIS A 13 5.63 -7.72 10.64
N ILE A 14 5.41 -8.53 11.70
CA ILE A 14 4.46 -8.20 12.77
C ILE A 14 5.17 -7.34 13.82
N SER A 15 4.63 -6.15 14.15
CA SER A 15 5.15 -5.38 15.28
C SER A 15 4.71 -6.01 16.61
N THR A 16 5.67 -6.27 17.49
CA THR A 16 5.36 -6.67 18.87
C THR A 16 4.78 -5.46 19.62
N LYS A 17 3.89 -5.70 20.60
CA LYS A 17 3.38 -4.64 21.48
C LYS A 17 4.51 -3.74 22.00
N ILE A 18 4.24 -2.44 22.05
CA ILE A 18 5.17 -1.39 22.43
C ILE A 18 5.77 -1.72 23.81
N LYS A 19 7.11 -1.77 23.90
CA LYS A 19 7.84 -1.78 25.17
C LYS A 19 8.06 -0.33 25.61
N ASP A 20 8.15 -0.07 26.92
CA ASP A 20 8.24 1.28 27.52
C ASP A 20 9.60 2.02 27.28
N GLY A 21 10.15 1.95 26.07
CA GLY A 21 11.42 2.57 25.70
C GLY A 21 11.40 3.13 24.28
N TRP A 22 12.43 3.89 23.93
CA TRP A 22 12.61 4.40 22.58
C TRP A 22 12.93 3.27 21.61
N ALA A 23 12.00 3.01 20.68
CA ALA A 23 12.19 2.07 19.59
C ALA A 23 11.57 2.64 18.31
N VAL A 24 12.20 2.37 17.16
CA VAL A 24 11.63 2.69 15.85
C VAL A 24 10.50 1.70 15.58
N LEU A 25 9.25 2.18 15.68
CA LEU A 25 8.09 1.38 15.38
C LEU A 25 7.90 1.27 13.87
N SER A 26 7.72 0.05 13.36
CA SER A 26 7.25 -0.14 12.00
C SER A 26 5.85 0.49 11.86
N LYS A 27 5.64 1.34 10.86
CA LYS A 27 4.34 1.99 10.58
C LYS A 27 3.70 1.42 9.30
N PRO A 28 3.38 0.11 9.25
CA PRO A 28 2.84 -0.53 8.05
C PRO A 28 1.50 0.08 7.62
N TRP A 29 0.71 0.58 8.59
CA TRP A 29 -0.58 1.23 8.33
C TRP A 29 -0.48 2.44 7.40
N VAL A 30 0.69 3.10 7.28
CA VAL A 30 0.86 4.24 6.37
C VAL A 30 0.81 3.74 4.93
N VAL A 31 1.52 2.65 4.64
CA VAL A 31 1.56 2.01 3.32
C VAL A 31 0.19 1.41 2.99
N GLU A 32 -0.40 0.65 3.91
CA GLU A 32 -1.73 0.05 3.73
C GLU A 32 -2.79 1.12 3.43
N ARG A 33 -2.75 2.24 4.17
CA ARG A 33 -3.68 3.34 3.96
C ARG A 33 -3.48 3.99 2.60
N SER A 34 -2.24 4.19 2.14
CA SER A 34 -1.97 4.69 0.79
C SER A 34 -2.63 3.83 -0.28
N PHE A 35 -2.54 2.50 -0.18
CA PHE A 35 -3.23 1.58 -1.11
C PHE A 35 -4.75 1.60 -0.95
N ALA A 36 -5.27 1.70 0.28
CA ALA A 36 -6.71 1.78 0.51
C ALA A 36 -7.35 3.00 -0.20
N TRP A 37 -6.63 4.13 -0.28
CA TRP A 37 -7.13 5.31 -1.00
C TRP A 37 -7.23 5.11 -2.51
N LEU A 38 -6.38 4.26 -3.10
CA LEU A 38 -6.47 3.92 -4.53
C LEU A 38 -7.78 3.20 -4.86
N GLY A 39 -8.39 2.51 -3.89
CA GLY A 39 -9.72 1.89 -4.04
C GLY A 39 -10.85 2.88 -4.36
N ARG A 40 -10.66 4.20 -4.12
CA ARG A 40 -11.64 5.23 -4.52
C ARG A 40 -11.60 5.57 -6.01
N PHE A 41 -10.55 5.14 -6.72
CA PHE A 41 -10.42 5.37 -8.16
C PHE A 41 -11.11 4.25 -8.92
N ARG A 42 -12.27 4.56 -9.52
CA ARG A 42 -13.09 3.58 -10.25
C ARG A 42 -12.31 2.79 -11.30
N ARG A 43 -11.36 3.42 -11.99
CA ARG A 43 -10.52 2.77 -13.02
C ARG A 43 -9.49 1.80 -12.45
N LEU A 44 -9.09 1.95 -11.19
CA LEU A 44 -8.18 1.03 -10.50
C LEU A 44 -8.92 -0.13 -9.82
N SER A 45 -10.26 -0.12 -9.80
CA SER A 45 -11.07 -1.19 -9.22
C SER A 45 -10.97 -2.52 -9.98
N LYS A 46 -10.55 -2.49 -11.25
CA LYS A 46 -10.43 -3.66 -12.11
C LYS A 46 -9.41 -3.36 -13.20
N ASP A 47 -8.73 -4.39 -13.69
CA ASP A 47 -7.80 -4.26 -14.79
C ASP A 47 -8.56 -4.04 -16.10
N PHE A 48 -8.73 -2.76 -16.45
CA PHE A 48 -9.33 -2.35 -17.72
C PHE A 48 -8.29 -2.06 -18.80
N GLU A 49 -7.04 -1.81 -18.40
CA GLU A 49 -6.00 -1.32 -19.29
C GLU A 49 -5.31 -2.48 -20.00
N ILE A 50 -5.23 -2.40 -21.33
CA ILE A 50 -4.60 -3.44 -22.16
C ILE A 50 -3.07 -3.36 -22.08
N LEU A 51 -2.54 -2.14 -22.00
CA LEU A 51 -1.11 -1.88 -21.94
C LEU A 51 -0.69 -1.56 -20.51
N THR A 52 0.40 -2.18 -20.07
CA THR A 52 1.00 -1.95 -18.75
C THR A 52 1.35 -0.48 -18.51
N GLY A 53 1.84 0.23 -19.53
CA GLY A 53 2.13 1.66 -19.45
C GLY A 53 0.89 2.52 -19.17
N THR A 54 -0.28 2.13 -19.67
CA THR A 54 -1.53 2.85 -19.37
C THR A 54 -1.97 2.57 -17.93
N ALA A 55 -1.89 1.32 -17.48
CA ALA A 55 -2.15 0.96 -16.08
C ALA A 55 -1.24 1.72 -15.11
N GLU A 56 0.05 1.82 -15.43
CA GLU A 56 1.03 2.57 -14.63
C GLU A 56 0.68 4.06 -14.56
N ASN A 57 0.32 4.67 -15.70
CA ASN A 57 -0.09 6.07 -15.75
C ASN A 57 -1.34 6.33 -14.90
N MET A 58 -2.30 5.39 -14.90
CA MET A 58 -3.50 5.50 -14.04
C MET A 58 -3.15 5.50 -12.55
N ILE A 59 -2.21 4.65 -12.12
CA ILE A 59 -1.71 4.63 -10.73
C ILE A 59 -0.99 5.93 -10.38
N ARG A 60 -0.16 6.45 -11.28
CA ARG A 60 0.56 7.73 -11.08
C ARG A 60 -0.41 8.89 -10.89
N ILE A 61 -1.42 9.01 -11.76
CA ILE A 61 -2.46 10.04 -11.67
C ILE A 61 -3.21 9.95 -10.34
N ALA A 62 -3.65 8.75 -9.96
CA ALA A 62 -4.38 8.52 -8.71
C ALA A 62 -3.55 8.91 -7.47
N THR A 63 -2.26 8.59 -7.49
CA THR A 63 -1.31 8.94 -6.42
C THR A 63 -1.08 10.44 -6.32
N LEU A 64 -0.94 11.13 -7.46
CA LEU A 64 -0.80 12.59 -7.51
C LEU A 64 -2.03 13.30 -6.94
N GLU A 65 -3.23 12.90 -7.36
CA GLU A 65 -4.48 13.45 -6.84
C GLU A 65 -4.58 13.27 -5.32
N LYS A 66 -4.29 12.06 -4.82
CA LYS A 66 -4.36 11.79 -3.38
C LYS A 66 -3.32 12.60 -2.60
N THR A 67 -2.13 12.79 -3.14
CA THR A 67 -1.06 13.59 -2.50
C THR A 67 -1.46 15.05 -2.43
N LEU A 68 -1.88 15.64 -3.55
CA LEU A 68 -2.29 17.06 -3.62
C LEU A 68 -3.47 17.37 -2.71
N ALA A 69 -4.42 16.44 -2.57
CA ALA A 69 -5.57 16.61 -1.67
C ALA A 69 -5.19 16.69 -0.17
N ASN A 70 -3.99 16.22 0.22
CA ASN A 70 -3.52 16.30 1.61
C ASN A 70 -2.59 17.51 1.84
N CYS A 71 -2.28 18.29 0.80
CA CYS A 71 -1.41 19.47 0.89
C CYS A 71 -2.17 20.77 1.19
N GLY A 72 -3.47 20.70 1.48
CA GLY A 72 -4.33 21.84 1.82
C GLY A 72 -4.64 21.96 3.30
#